data_AF-A0A497I7Q5-F1
#
_entry.id   AF-A0A497I7Q5-F1
#
_cell.length_a   1.000
_cell.length_b   1.000
_cell.length_c   1.000
_cell.angle_alpha   90.00
_cell.angle_beta   90.00
_cell.angle_gamma   90.00
#
_symmetry.space_group_name_H-M   'P 1'
#
loop_
_entity.id
_entity.type
_entity.pdbx_description
1 polymer ?
#
loop_
_entity_poly.entity_id
_entity_poly.type
_entity_poly.pdbx_seq_one_letter_code
_entity_poly.pdbx_strand_id
1 'polypeptide(L)'
;MSTSIKMPEGVKAQVEGTELVVSGKAGSVRRPFDPRKLSVEVKGDEVVLSGKSTSLLNAYASHVRNMAKGASEGYSVNMQVVHSHFPISVEAKGNQIFIKNFIGEKKPRIASIVGSTKVAPKGQTVIISGPSKEDVGQTVSNIRSALRIGKRDSRIFQDGLYVVES
;
A
#
# COMPACT_ATOMS: atom_id res chain seq x y z
N MET A 1 2.34 -25.64 14.87
CA MET A 1 2.59 -24.46 15.73
C MET A 1 1.44 -23.48 15.53
N SER A 2 1.07 -22.73 16.56
CA SER A 2 -0.03 -21.76 16.49
C SER A 2 0.39 -20.40 17.04
N THR A 3 -0.15 -19.33 16.46
CA THR A 3 0.06 -17.95 16.89
C THR A 3 -1.29 -17.25 16.94
N SER A 4 -1.65 -16.68 18.09
CA SER A 4 -2.84 -15.86 18.25
C SER A 4 -2.51 -14.37 18.17
N ILE A 5 -3.42 -13.60 17.61
CA ILE A 5 -3.29 -12.15 17.41
C ILE A 5 -4.59 -11.52 17.86
N LYS A 6 -4.51 -10.70 18.91
CA LYS A 6 -5.65 -9.93 19.41
C LYS A 6 -5.97 -8.78 18.45
N MET A 7 -7.24 -8.63 18.10
CA MET A 7 -7.72 -7.51 17.30
C MET A 7 -7.89 -6.26 18.18
N PRO A 8 -7.53 -5.07 17.69
CA PRO A 8 -7.78 -3.82 18.39
C PRO A 8 -9.29 -3.50 18.41
N GLU A 9 -9.70 -2.66 19.38
CA GLU A 9 -11.11 -2.31 19.55
C GLU A 9 -11.73 -1.71 18.29
N GLY A 10 -12.91 -2.20 17.91
CA GLY A 10 -13.63 -1.74 16.73
C GLY A 10 -13.15 -2.32 15.39
N VAL A 11 -12.21 -3.28 15.40
CA VAL A 11 -11.83 -4.06 14.22
C VAL A 11 -12.44 -5.46 14.30
N LYS A 12 -13.09 -5.89 13.22
CA LYS A 12 -13.68 -7.22 13.07
C LYS A 12 -12.90 -8.04 12.04
N ALA A 13 -12.54 -9.27 12.39
CA ALA A 13 -11.95 -10.23 11.47
C ALA A 13 -12.97 -11.33 11.14
N GLN A 14 -13.02 -11.75 9.88
CA GLN A 14 -13.88 -12.83 9.39
C GLN A 14 -13.12 -13.65 8.35
N VAL A 15 -13.40 -14.94 8.27
CA VAL A 15 -12.85 -15.82 7.24
C VAL A 15 -13.97 -16.17 6.26
N GLU A 16 -13.79 -15.76 5.00
CA GLU A 16 -14.69 -16.05 3.88
C GLU A 16 -14.00 -17.08 2.97
N GLY A 17 -14.32 -18.37 3.16
CA GLY A 17 -13.71 -19.46 2.38
C GLY A 17 -12.20 -19.55 2.59
N THR A 18 -11.41 -19.09 1.61
CA THR A 18 -9.93 -19.05 1.64
C THR A 18 -9.37 -17.64 1.79
N GLU A 19 -10.20 -16.67 2.19
CA GLU A 19 -9.80 -15.29 2.39
C GLU A 19 -10.05 -14.84 3.83
N LEU A 20 -9.08 -14.12 4.39
CA LEU A 20 -9.24 -13.39 5.64
C LEU A 20 -9.67 -11.95 5.31
N VAL A 21 -10.81 -11.54 5.86
CA VAL A 21 -11.36 -10.20 5.73
C VAL A 21 -11.27 -9.51 7.08
N VAL A 22 -10.59 -8.37 7.12
CA VAL A 22 -10.47 -7.53 8.33
C VAL A 22 -11.11 -6.18 8.03
N SER A 23 -12.10 -5.79 8.83
CA SER A 23 -12.89 -4.57 8.64
C SER A 23 -12.83 -3.67 9.87
N GLY A 24 -12.74 -2.36 9.65
CA GLY A 24 -12.71 -1.36 10.71
C GLY A 24 -13.16 0.01 10.19
N LYS A 25 -12.89 1.07 10.96
CA LYS A 25 -13.33 2.45 10.65
C LYS A 25 -12.70 3.00 9.37
N ALA A 26 -11.44 2.67 9.09
CA ALA A 26 -10.71 3.18 7.93
C ALA A 26 -10.97 2.38 6.64
N GLY A 27 -11.60 1.20 6.74
CA GLY A 27 -12.00 0.37 5.61
C GLY A 27 -11.88 -1.12 5.87
N SER A 28 -11.99 -1.91 4.81
CA SER A 28 -11.85 -3.37 4.82
C SER A 28 -10.65 -3.82 4.00
N VAL A 29 -9.87 -4.76 4.52
CA VAL A 29 -8.74 -5.39 3.84
C VAL A 29 -9.01 -6.88 3.69
N ARG A 30 -8.84 -7.40 2.46
CA ARG A 30 -9.00 -8.82 2.14
C ARG A 30 -7.63 -9.42 1.83
N ARG A 31 -7.35 -10.61 2.36
CA ARG A 31 -6.13 -11.35 2.05
C ARG A 31 -6.41 -12.83 1.81
N PRO A 32 -6.08 -13.37 0.63
CA PRO A 32 -6.16 -14.81 0.40
C PRO A 32 -5.05 -15.54 1.17
N PHE A 33 -5.36 -16.76 1.61
CA PHE A 33 -4.38 -17.67 2.20
C PHE A 33 -4.52 -19.08 1.59
N ASP A 34 -3.43 -19.85 1.60
CA ASP A 34 -3.45 -21.23 1.11
C ASP A 34 -3.85 -22.19 2.25
N PRO A 35 -5.06 -22.77 2.24
CA PRO A 35 -5.55 -23.64 3.31
C PRO A 35 -4.74 -24.93 3.45
N ARG A 36 -3.94 -25.31 2.44
CA ARG A 36 -3.05 -26.50 2.52
C ARG A 36 -1.84 -26.25 3.40
N LYS A 37 -1.45 -24.98 3.59
CA LYS A 37 -0.23 -24.57 4.29
C LYS A 37 -0.51 -23.86 5.60
N LEU A 38 -1.68 -23.21 5.72
CA LEU A 38 -2.07 -22.37 6.84
C LEU A 38 -3.56 -22.58 7.16
N SER A 39 -3.86 -22.85 8.43
CA SER A 39 -5.21 -22.75 8.97
C SER A 39 -5.38 -21.40 9.67
N VAL A 40 -6.49 -20.72 9.38
CA VAL A 40 -6.86 -19.42 9.93
C VAL A 40 -8.22 -19.56 10.59
N GLU A 41 -8.28 -19.33 11.90
CA GLU A 41 -9.51 -19.36 12.68
C GLU A 41 -9.72 -18.02 13.39
N VAL A 42 -10.96 -17.56 13.47
CA VAL A 42 -11.33 -16.38 14.27
C VAL A 42 -12.09 -16.86 15.49
N LYS A 43 -11.56 -16.59 16.69
CA LYS A 43 -12.15 -16.94 17.98
C LYS A 43 -12.45 -15.67 18.75
N GLY A 44 -13.69 -15.19 18.63
CA GLY A 44 -14.09 -13.90 19.20
C GLY A 44 -13.27 -12.77 18.60
N ASP A 45 -12.46 -12.11 19.42
CA ASP A 45 -11.58 -10.99 19.03
C ASP A 45 -10.14 -11.42 18.71
N GLU A 46 -9.86 -12.72 18.65
CA GLU A 46 -8.54 -13.24 18.31
C GLU A 46 -8.53 -13.96 16.96
N VAL A 47 -7.51 -13.68 16.15
CA VAL A 47 -7.18 -14.46 14.95
C VAL A 47 -6.10 -15.46 15.32
N VAL A 48 -6.42 -16.75 15.20
CA VAL A 48 -5.51 -17.87 15.46
C VAL A 48 -5.00 -18.41 14.13
N LEU A 49 -3.68 -18.35 13.94
CA LEU A 49 -2.99 -18.89 12.78
C LEU A 49 -2.28 -20.17 13.17
N SER A 50 -2.49 -21.26 12.42
CA SER A 50 -1.83 -22.54 12.65
C SER A 50 -1.19 -23.08 11.37
N GLY A 51 0.06 -23.54 11.46
CA GLY A 51 0.82 -23.93 10.27
C GLY A 51 2.02 -24.81 10.59
N LYS A 52 2.59 -25.40 9.52
CA LYS A 52 3.78 -26.28 9.60
C LYS A 52 5.09 -25.50 9.62
N SER A 53 5.13 -24.30 9.03
CA SER A 53 6.34 -23.48 8.92
C SER A 53 6.25 -22.22 9.77
N THR A 54 7.23 -22.02 10.65
CA THR A 54 7.34 -20.85 11.53
C THR A 54 7.53 -19.55 10.76
N SER A 55 8.30 -19.57 9.67
CA SER A 55 8.51 -18.38 8.84
C SER A 55 7.23 -17.93 8.15
N LEU A 56 6.43 -18.89 7.66
CA LEU A 56 5.12 -18.61 7.07
C LEU A 56 4.16 -18.05 8.13
N LEU A 57 4.11 -18.66 9.31
CA LEU A 57 3.29 -18.15 10.42
C LEU A 57 3.67 -16.73 10.82
N ASN A 58 4.96 -16.42 10.95
CA ASN A 58 5.43 -15.08 11.31
C ASN A 58 5.09 -14.04 10.25
N ALA A 59 5.20 -14.40 8.96
CA ALA A 59 4.82 -13.53 7.85
C ALA A 59 3.31 -13.23 7.90
N TYR A 60 2.47 -14.27 7.98
CA TYR A 60 1.01 -14.08 8.09
C TYR A 60 0.61 -13.34 9.36
N ALA A 61 1.27 -13.59 10.48
CA ALA A 61 1.01 -12.84 11.69
C ALA A 61 1.30 -11.35 11.53
N SER A 62 2.36 -11.01 10.79
CA SER A 62 2.69 -9.62 10.46
C SER A 62 1.67 -9.01 9.50
N HIS A 63 1.19 -9.77 8.51
CA HIS A 63 0.11 -9.33 7.62
C HIS A 63 -1.18 -9.05 8.40
N VAL A 64 -1.59 -9.95 9.30
CA VAL A 64 -2.80 -9.76 10.12
C VAL A 64 -2.68 -8.51 11.01
N ARG A 65 -1.52 -8.28 11.65
CA ARG A 65 -1.30 -7.05 12.42
C ARG A 65 -1.38 -5.79 11.56
N ASN A 66 -0.80 -5.82 10.36
CA ASN A 66 -0.89 -4.70 9.42
C ASN A 66 -2.34 -4.47 8.94
N MET A 67 -3.08 -5.54 8.66
CA MET A 67 -4.49 -5.45 8.28
C MET A 67 -5.32 -4.83 9.41
N ALA A 68 -5.10 -5.26 10.66
CA ALA A 68 -5.81 -4.72 11.82
C ALA A 68 -5.50 -3.23 12.05
N LYS A 69 -4.22 -2.84 11.99
CA LYS A 69 -3.83 -1.43 12.10
C LYS A 69 -4.41 -0.61 10.94
N GLY A 70 -4.31 -1.10 9.72
CA GLY A 70 -4.80 -0.44 8.52
C GLY A 70 -6.32 -0.29 8.47
N ALA A 71 -7.06 -1.28 8.97
CA ALA A 71 -8.52 -1.20 9.09
C ALA A 71 -8.96 -0.21 10.19
N SER A 72 -8.14 0.00 11.23
CA SER A 72 -8.43 0.94 12.31
C SER A 72 -8.04 2.39 11.96
N GLU A 73 -6.76 2.62 11.70
CA GLU A 73 -6.15 3.95 11.52
C GLU A 73 -6.01 4.34 10.04
N GLY A 74 -5.84 3.34 9.16
CA GLY A 74 -5.39 3.55 7.79
C GLY A 74 -3.88 3.74 7.68
N TYR A 75 -3.39 3.70 6.45
CA TYR A 75 -2.01 4.05 6.09
C TYR A 75 -2.03 5.29 5.21
N SER A 76 -1.06 6.18 5.41
CA SER A 76 -0.87 7.36 4.59
C SER A 76 0.62 7.56 4.34
N VAL A 77 0.96 7.87 3.09
CA VAL A 77 2.32 8.17 2.66
C VAL A 77 2.31 9.53 1.98
N ASN A 78 3.18 10.42 2.45
CA ASN A 78 3.37 11.74 1.85
C ASN A 78 4.56 11.68 0.89
N MET A 79 4.31 11.96 -0.38
CA MET A 79 5.34 12.11 -1.40
C MET A 79 5.53 13.59 -1.77
N GLN A 80 6.75 14.01 -2.04
CA GLN A 80 7.08 15.35 -2.50
C GLN A 80 7.62 15.30 -3.93
N VAL A 81 7.12 16.21 -4.76
CA VAL A 81 7.55 16.43 -6.13
C VAL A 81 8.80 17.29 -6.11
N VAL A 82 9.92 16.72 -6.54
CA VAL A 82 11.22 17.40 -6.66
C VAL A 82 11.50 17.62 -8.15
N HIS A 83 11.82 18.86 -8.50
CA HIS A 83 12.21 19.21 -9.86
C HIS A 83 13.22 20.35 -9.85
N SER A 84 14.09 20.39 -10.86
CA SER A 84 15.15 21.39 -10.99
C SER A 84 14.80 22.49 -12.01
N HIS A 85 14.31 22.09 -13.19
CA HIS A 85 14.07 23.00 -14.31
C HIS A 85 12.64 22.91 -14.85
N PHE A 86 12.11 21.70 -15.01
CA PHE A 86 10.79 21.49 -15.61
C PHE A 86 9.75 21.29 -14.49
N PRO A 87 8.74 22.16 -14.37
CA PRO A 87 7.70 21.99 -13.35
C PRO A 87 6.89 20.72 -13.64
N ILE A 88 6.92 19.77 -12.71
CA ILE A 88 6.19 18.51 -12.80
C ILE A 88 4.78 18.70 -12.25
N SER A 89 3.77 18.23 -13.00
CA SER A 89 2.38 18.22 -12.55
C SER A 89 1.88 16.79 -12.38
N VAL A 90 1.14 16.53 -11.30
CA VAL A 90 0.60 15.21 -10.96
C VAL A 90 -0.91 15.29 -10.85
N GLU A 91 -1.61 14.46 -11.63
CA GLU A 91 -3.07 14.34 -11.63
C GLU A 91 -3.47 12.89 -11.34
N ALA A 92 -4.43 12.68 -10.45
CA ALA A 92 -5.04 11.37 -10.25
C ALA A 92 -6.41 11.33 -10.96
N LYS A 93 -6.63 10.35 -11.83
CA LYS A 93 -7.90 10.14 -12.53
C LYS A 93 -8.25 8.65 -12.53
N GLY A 94 -9.39 8.31 -11.94
CA GLY A 94 -9.80 6.92 -11.74
C GLY A 94 -8.73 6.15 -10.97
N ASN A 95 -8.28 5.03 -11.54
CA ASN A 95 -7.25 4.17 -10.96
C ASN A 95 -5.84 4.44 -11.52
N GLN A 96 -5.61 5.63 -12.09
CA GLN A 96 -4.33 6.01 -12.70
C GLN A 96 -3.85 7.37 -12.22
N ILE A 97 -2.52 7.50 -12.15
CA ILE A 97 -1.80 8.71 -11.82
C ILE A 97 -1.05 9.15 -13.07
N PHE A 98 -1.33 10.37 -13.52
CA PHE A 98 -0.72 11.00 -14.67
C PHE A 98 0.32 12.00 -14.20
N ILE A 99 1.56 11.80 -14.62
CA ILE A 99 2.70 12.66 -14.29
C ILE A 99 3.12 13.37 -15.58
N LYS A 100 2.87 14.67 -15.64
CA LYS A 100 3.09 15.52 -16.82
C LYS A 100 4.38 16.31 -16.69
N ASN A 101 5.00 16.58 -17.84
CA ASN A 101 6.20 17.42 -17.96
C ASN A 101 7.42 16.89 -17.19
N PHE A 102 7.50 15.57 -16.99
CA PHE A 102 8.65 14.95 -16.36
C PHE A 102 9.89 15.12 -17.24
N ILE A 103 10.86 15.93 -16.78
CA ILE A 103 12.09 16.28 -17.52
C ILE A 103 11.78 16.81 -18.95
N GLY A 104 10.68 17.56 -19.10
CA GLY A 104 10.27 18.14 -20.38
C GLY A 104 9.62 17.14 -21.36
N GLU A 105 9.24 15.94 -20.90
CA GLU A 105 8.53 14.98 -21.74
C GLU A 105 7.13 15.50 -22.13
N LYS A 106 6.81 15.43 -23.43
CA LYS A 106 5.48 15.79 -23.96
C LYS A 106 4.40 14.76 -23.59
N LYS A 107 4.78 13.48 -23.49
CA LYS A 107 3.87 12.40 -23.14
C LYS A 107 3.84 12.24 -21.61
N PRO A 108 2.66 12.17 -20.98
CA PRO A 108 2.58 11.92 -19.56
C PRO A 108 3.04 10.50 -19.23
N ARG A 109 3.73 10.35 -18.10
CA ARG A 109 3.99 9.03 -17.52
C ARG A 109 2.78 8.60 -16.68
N ILE A 110 2.46 7.31 -16.72
CA ILE A 110 1.27 6.76 -16.08
C ILE A 110 1.70 5.74 -15.04
N ALA A 111 1.18 5.86 -13.83
CA ALA A 111 1.30 4.86 -12.78
C ALA A 111 -0.08 4.36 -12.35
N SER A 112 -0.21 3.07 -12.10
CA SER A 112 -1.48 2.46 -11.67
C SER A 112 -1.64 2.54 -10.15
N ILE A 113 -2.86 2.89 -9.72
CA ILE A 113 -3.30 2.83 -8.32
C ILE A 113 -3.79 1.41 -8.03
N VAL A 114 -3.37 0.85 -6.90
CA VAL A 114 -3.72 -0.51 -6.50
C VAL A 114 -4.79 -0.49 -5.40
N GLY A 115 -5.75 -1.40 -5.51
CA GLY A 115 -6.79 -1.62 -4.51
C GLY A 115 -7.67 -0.40 -4.29
N SER A 116 -8.02 -0.14 -3.02
CA SER A 116 -8.86 1.00 -2.61
C SER A 116 -8.04 2.23 -2.20
N THR A 117 -6.81 2.34 -2.71
CA THR A 117 -5.89 3.45 -2.37
C THR A 117 -6.38 4.75 -2.99
N LYS A 118 -6.37 5.84 -2.23
CA LYS A 118 -6.69 7.19 -2.68
C LYS A 118 -5.40 7.99 -2.87
N VAL A 119 -5.36 8.76 -3.95
CA VAL A 119 -4.23 9.63 -4.28
C VAL A 119 -4.73 11.06 -4.40
N ALA A 120 -4.25 11.93 -3.51
CA ALA A 120 -4.64 13.32 -3.44
C ALA A 120 -3.40 14.22 -3.71
N PRO A 121 -3.23 14.74 -4.94
CA PRO A 121 -2.22 15.73 -5.24
C PRO A 121 -2.61 17.09 -4.63
N LYS A 122 -1.68 17.72 -3.91
CA LYS A 122 -1.77 19.04 -3.28
C LYS A 122 -0.53 19.86 -3.64
N GLY A 123 -0.55 20.50 -4.81
CA GLY A 123 0.58 21.28 -5.30
C GLY A 123 1.83 20.41 -5.46
N GLN A 124 2.84 20.64 -4.62
CA GLN A 124 4.10 19.88 -4.63
C GLN A 124 4.07 18.60 -3.77
N THR A 125 3.00 18.38 -2.99
CA THR A 125 2.86 17.18 -2.15
C THR A 125 1.78 16.27 -2.72
N VAL A 126 2.02 14.96 -2.74
CA VAL A 126 1.06 13.93 -3.14
C VAL A 126 0.83 13.01 -1.96
N ILE A 127 -0.40 12.98 -1.46
CA ILE A 127 -0.79 12.14 -0.32
C ILE A 127 -1.43 10.86 -0.86
N ILE A 128 -0.89 9.72 -0.47
CA ILE A 128 -1.37 8.40 -0.87
C ILE A 128 -1.88 7.69 0.38
N SER A 129 -3.17 7.42 0.46
CA SER A 129 -3.78 6.85 1.66
C SER A 129 -4.71 5.67 1.37
N GLY A 130 -4.80 4.73 2.29
CA GLY A 130 -5.65 3.56 2.15
C GLY A 130 -5.59 2.61 3.35
N PRO A 131 -6.54 1.66 3.45
CA PRO A 131 -6.58 0.71 4.57
C PRO A 131 -5.53 -0.40 4.45
N SER A 132 -5.03 -0.70 3.26
CA SER A 132 -4.04 -1.76 3.02
C SER A 132 -2.63 -1.18 2.87
N LYS A 133 -1.71 -1.58 3.75
CA LYS A 133 -0.28 -1.20 3.66
C LYS A 133 0.34 -1.63 2.33
N GLU A 134 -0.07 -2.80 1.83
CA GLU A 134 0.48 -3.39 0.61
C GLU A 134 0.01 -2.62 -0.63
N ASP A 135 -1.27 -2.25 -0.69
CA ASP A 135 -1.82 -1.50 -1.82
C ASP A 135 -1.24 -0.09 -1.88
N VAL A 136 -1.14 0.57 -0.72
CA VAL A 136 -0.51 1.89 -0.58
C VAL A 136 0.97 1.81 -1.00
N GLY A 137 1.71 0.83 -0.46
CA GLY A 137 3.12 0.64 -0.79
C GLY A 137 3.35 0.29 -2.26
N GLN A 138 2.50 -0.54 -2.86
CA GLN A 138 2.59 -0.90 -4.26
C GLN A 138 2.27 0.29 -5.16
N THR A 139 1.28 1.12 -4.80
CA THR A 139 0.97 2.36 -5.53
C THR A 139 2.17 3.32 -5.51
N VAL A 140 2.81 3.51 -4.36
CA VAL A 140 4.05 4.30 -4.24
C VAL A 140 5.17 3.71 -5.11
N SER A 141 5.32 2.39 -5.11
CA SER A 141 6.31 1.69 -5.93
C SER A 141 6.07 1.91 -7.43
N ASN A 142 4.81 1.80 -7.88
CA ASN A 142 4.44 2.04 -9.28
C ASN A 142 4.80 3.45 -9.75
N ILE A 143 4.58 4.48 -8.90
CA ILE A 143 4.97 5.86 -9.18
C ILE A 143 6.49 5.97 -9.34
N ARG A 144 7.26 5.41 -8.41
CA ARG A 144 8.73 5.41 -8.46
C ARG A 144 9.25 4.71 -9.71
N SER A 145 8.69 3.55 -10.04
CA SER A 145 9.06 2.81 -11.25
C SER A 145 8.73 3.58 -12.52
N ALA A 146 7.56 4.23 -12.57
CA ALA A 146 7.17 5.08 -13.71
C ALA A 146 8.13 6.26 -13.89
N LEU A 147 8.69 6.81 -12.82
CA LEU A 147 9.63 7.95 -12.86
C LEU A 147 11.09 7.55 -13.01
N ARG A 148 11.39 6.27 -13.26
CA ARG A 148 12.77 5.85 -13.48
C ARG A 148 13.35 6.54 -14.70
N ILE A 149 14.44 7.27 -14.49
CA ILE A 149 15.20 7.93 -15.55
C ILE A 149 16.16 6.92 -16.15
N GLY A 150 15.94 6.56 -17.42
CA GLY A 150 16.86 5.73 -18.19
C GLY A 150 17.83 6.57 -19.00
N LYS A 151 19.04 6.04 -19.24
CA LYS A 151 20.03 6.60 -20.19
C LYS A 151 20.57 8.01 -19.84
N ARG A 152 20.44 8.45 -18.59
CA ARG A 152 21.01 9.71 -18.07
C ARG A 152 21.62 9.48 -16.69
N ASP A 153 22.54 10.36 -16.28
CA ASP A 153 23.18 10.27 -14.96
C ASP A 153 22.22 10.73 -13.86
N SER A 154 21.85 9.80 -12.97
CA SER A 154 20.92 10.05 -11.86
C SER A 154 21.46 11.00 -10.79
N ARG A 155 22.77 11.30 -10.79
CA ARG A 155 23.37 12.27 -9.85
C ARG A 155 23.05 13.70 -10.25
N ILE A 156 22.88 13.95 -11.54
CA ILE A 156 22.58 15.26 -12.12
C ILE A 156 21.06 15.42 -12.25
N PHE A 157 20.37 14.39 -12.73
CA PHE A 157 18.91 14.41 -12.92
C PHE A 157 18.24 13.74 -11.72
N GLN A 158 17.85 14.55 -10.74
CA GLN A 158 17.17 14.13 -9.51
C GLN A 158 15.67 14.45 -9.52
N ASP A 159 15.13 14.91 -10.66
CA ASP A 159 13.70 15.17 -10.82
C ASP A 159 12.89 13.90 -10.57
N GLY A 160 11.86 13.96 -9.72
CA GLY A 160 11.13 12.78 -9.30
C GLY A 160 10.13 13.03 -8.17
N LEU A 161 9.46 11.96 -7.74
CA LEU A 161 8.60 11.95 -6.56
C LEU A 161 9.23 11.08 -5.48
N TYR A 162 9.47 11.66 -4.31
CA TYR A 162 10.15 11.01 -3.20
C TYR A 162 9.23 10.90 -1.98
N VAL A 163 9.38 9.84 -1.20
CA VAL A 163 8.60 9.68 0.04
C VAL A 163 9.28 10.50 1.13
N VAL A 164 8.50 11.36 1.80
CA VAL A 164 8.98 12.23 2.88
C VAL A 164 8.53 11.70 4.24
N GLU A 165 7.30 11.18 4.34
CA GLU A 165 6.73 10.62 5.56
C GLU A 165 5.88 9.38 5.24
N SER A 166 5.86 8.41 6.17
CA SER A 166 5.16 7.12 6.05
C SER A 166 4.59 6.64 7.37
#